data_AF-A0A7Y8LQI3-F1
#
_entry.id   AF-A0A7Y8LQI3-F1
#
_cell.length_a   1.000
_cell.length_b   1.000
_cell.length_c   1.000
_cell.angle_alpha   90.00
_cell.angle_beta   90.00
_cell.angle_gamma   90.00
#
_symmetry.space_group_name_H-M   'P 1'
#
loop_
_entity.id
_entity.type
_entity.pdbx_description
1 polymer ?
#
loop_
_entity_poly.entity_id
_entity_poly.type
_entity_poly.pdbx_seq_one_letter_code
_entity_poly.pdbx_strand_id
1 'polypeptide(L)' 'MVRILVVSHGRLAEALISSAGFLVGNVKRVKGISIWPRDGRRGQG' A
#
# COMPACT_ATOMS: atom_id res chain seq x y z
N MET A 1 16.39 2.06 -14.05
CA MET A 1 15.93 2.34 -12.67
C MET A 1 14.43 2.05 -12.59
N VAL A 2 14.00 1.16 -11.70
CA VAL A 2 12.65 0.52 -11.71
C VAL A 2 11.64 1.27 -10.83
N ARG A 3 10.35 1.23 -11.16
CA ARG A 3 9.23 1.69 -10.31
C ARG A 3 8.48 0.46 -9.78
N ILE A 4 8.11 0.45 -8.51
CA ILE A 4 7.42 -0.68 -7.87
C ILE A 4 5.95 -0.30 -7.64
N LEU A 5 5.04 -1.21 -8.01
CA LEU A 5 3.62 -1.11 -7.73
C LEU A 5 3.22 -2.26 -6.81
N VAL A 6 2.68 -1.95 -5.63
CA VAL A 6 2.16 -2.94 -4.69
C VAL A 6 0.64 -2.88 -4.73
N VAL A 7 0.01 -3.98 -5.13
CA VAL A 7 -1.46 -4.09 -5.24
C VAL A 7 -1.94 -5.16 -4.28
N SER A 8 -2.91 -4.83 -3.44
CA SER A 8 -3.53 -5.79 -2.53
C SER A 8 -4.96 -5.41 -2.18
N HIS A 9 -5.69 -6.33 -1.55
CA HIS A 9 -7.00 -6.03 -1.00
C HIS A 9 -6.87 -5.34 0.36
N GLY A 10 -7.76 -4.38 0.62
CA GLY A 10 -7.76 -3.62 1.87
C GLY A 10 -6.43 -2.90 2.12
N ARG A 11 -5.98 -2.83 3.38
CA ARG A 11 -4.83 -1.99 3.80
C ARG A 11 -3.45 -2.64 3.68
N LEU A 12 -3.35 -3.85 3.13
CA LEU A 12 -2.08 -4.59 3.12
C LEU A 12 -0.96 -3.86 2.38
N ALA A 13 -1.26 -3.19 1.26
CA ALA A 13 -0.26 -2.48 0.47
C ALA A 13 0.33 -1.30 1.24
N GLU A 14 -0.50 -0.56 1.95
CA GLU A 14 -0.10 0.55 2.82
C GLU A 14 0.76 0.06 3.98
N ALA A 15 0.30 -0.99 4.68
CA ALA A 15 1.02 -1.57 5.81
C ALA A 15 2.40 -2.10 5.40
N LEU A 16 2.50 -2.80 4.26
CA LEU A 16 3.76 -3.32 3.75
C LEU A 16 4.75 -2.19 3.41
N ILE A 17 4.29 -1.15 2.72
CA ILE A 17 5.13 0.00 2.37
C ILE A 17 5.62 0.72 3.62
N SER A 18 4.74 0.89 4.62
CA SER A 18 5.10 1.49 5.91
C SER A 18 6.14 0.65 6.65
N SER A 19 5.95 -0.68 6.73
CA SER A 19 6.90 -1.59 7.39
C SER A 19 8.25 -1.62 6.68
N ALA A 20 8.26 -1.64 5.36
CA ALA A 20 9.50 -1.52 4.60
C ALA A 20 10.17 -0.17 4.85
N GLY A 21 9.40 0.92 4.87
CA GLY A 21 9.86 2.27 5.19
C GLY A 21 10.50 2.38 6.58
N PHE A 22 9.94 1.69 7.56
CA PHE A 22 10.50 1.62 8.91
C PHE A 22 11.86 0.89 8.93
N LEU A 23 11.99 -0.21 8.21
CA LEU A 23 13.19 -1.05 8.23
C LEU A 23 14.37 -0.46 7.43
N VAL A 24 14.10 0.09 6.24
CA VAL A 24 15.15 0.54 5.32
C VAL A 24 15.18 2.06 5.09
N GLY A 25 14.32 2.80 5.79
CA GLY A 25 14.13 4.23 5.57
C GLY A 25 13.29 4.51 4.32
N ASN A 26 13.45 5.70 3.73
CA ASN A 26 12.56 6.15 2.66
C ASN A 26 12.66 5.28 1.39
N VAL A 27 11.64 4.44 1.16
CA VAL A 27 11.51 3.61 -0.04
C VAL A 27 11.02 4.46 -1.22
N LYS A 28 11.96 4.99 -2.00
CA LYS A 28 11.63 5.85 -3.15
C LYS A 28 11.00 5.03 -4.30
N ARG A 29 10.09 5.67 -5.05
CA ARG A 29 9.47 5.14 -6.30
C ARG A 29 8.60 3.88 -6.10
N VAL A 30 7.92 3.79 -4.96
CA VAL A 30 6.91 2.76 -4.68
C VAL A 30 5.52 3.40 -4.60
N LYS A 31 4.51 2.75 -5.19
CA LYS A 31 3.10 3.15 -5.08
C LYS A 31 2.26 1.97 -4.58
N GLY A 32 1.45 2.19 -3.55
CA GLY A 32 0.47 1.24 -3.06
C GLY A 32 -0.90 1.47 -3.70
N ILE A 33 -1.59 0.40 -4.11
CA ILE A 33 -2.98 0.42 -4.55
C ILE A 33 -3.76 -0.56 -3.68
N SER A 34 -4.84 -0.08 -3.09
CA SER A 34 -5.76 -0.88 -2.28
C SER A 34 -7.02 -1.16 -3.08
N ILE A 35 -7.35 -2.43 -3.24
CA ILE A 35 -8.60 -2.89 -3.86
C ILE A 35 -9.59 -3.15 -2.72
N TRP A 36 -10.68 -2.38 -2.71
CA TRP A 36 -11.77 -2.58 -1.76
C TRP A 36 -12.88 -3.41 -2.40
N PRO A 37 -13.52 -4.33 -1.66
CA PRO A 37 -14.68 -5.05 -2.15
C PRO A 37 -15.80 -4.05 -2.49
N ARG A 38 -16.52 -4.35 -3.57
CA ARG A 38 -17.52 -3.46 -4.17
C ARG A 38 -18.69 -3.13 -3.23
N ASP A 39 -18.94 -3.97 -2.21
CA ASP A 39 -19.97 -3.80 -1.17
C ASP A 39 -19.47 -3.13 0.13
N GLY A 40 -18.23 -2.64 0.16
CA GLY A 40 -17.60 -2.09 1.35
C GLY A 40 -17.47 -0.58 1.38
N ARG A 41 -18.47 0.19 0.94
CA ARG A 41 -18.53 1.63 1.24
C ARG A 41 -18.74 1.86 2.74
N ARG A 42 -17.71 1.61 3.56
CA ARG A 42 -17.56 2.06 4.97
C ARG A 42 -16.17 1.69 5.46
N GLY A 43 -15.29 2.70 5.53
CA GLY A 43 -13.93 2.53 5.99
C GLY A 43 -13.00 3.65 5.56
N GLN A 44 -13.51 4.89 5.48
CA GLN A 44 -12.69 6.09 5.53
C GLN A 44 -13.11 6.81 6.81
N GLY A 45 -12.34 6.57 7.86
CA GLY A 45 -12.32 7.26 9.14
C GLY A 45 -10.87 7.31 9.58
#